data_AF-A0AAW9KX47-F1
#
_entry.id   AF-A0AAW9KX47-F1
#
_cell.length_a   1.000
_cell.length_b   1.000
_cell.length_c   1.000
_cell.angle_alpha   90.00
_cell.angle_beta   90.00
_cell.angle_gamma   90.00
#
_symmetry.space_group_name_H-M   'P 1'
#
loop_
_entity.id
_entity.type
_entity.pdbx_description
1 polymer ?
#
loop_
_entity_poly.entity_id
_entity_poly.type
_entity_poly.pdbx_seq_one_letter_code
_entity_poly.pdbx_strand_id
1 'polypeptide(L)'
;ATHSQGYIYTLARSGVTGASHTLENDASAIIKTLKTFSPTPALLGFGISKKEHIKNAKGMGADGVICGSALVKIIEENLNNENAMLEKIKGFIGGMIF
;
A
#
# COMPACT_ATOMS: atom_id res chain seq x y z
N ALA A 1 13.65 12.59 -6.26
CA ALA A 1 13.76 12.17 -4.85
C ALA A 1 14.21 13.32 -3.95
N THR A 2 15.32 14.01 -4.28
CA THR A 2 15.91 15.08 -3.45
C THR A 2 15.02 16.30 -3.19
N HIS A 3 14.03 16.58 -4.05
CA HIS A 3 13.06 17.67 -3.87
C HIS A 3 11.71 17.19 -3.29
N SER A 4 11.55 15.91 -2.98
CA SER A 4 10.29 15.34 -2.47
C SER A 4 10.12 15.65 -0.98
N GLN A 5 8.93 16.09 -0.59
CA GLN A 5 8.57 16.39 0.81
C GLN A 5 7.53 15.39 1.32
N GLY A 6 7.54 15.11 2.63
CA GLY A 6 6.64 14.14 3.24
C GLY A 6 7.02 12.70 2.92
N TYR A 7 6.61 12.20 1.75
CA TYR A 7 6.91 10.85 1.28
C TYR A 7 6.93 10.75 -0.25
N ILE A 8 7.53 9.68 -0.77
CA ILE A 8 7.51 9.30 -2.18
C ILE A 8 6.47 8.20 -2.37
N TYR A 9 5.38 8.51 -3.10
CA TYR A 9 4.39 7.51 -3.49
C TYR A 9 5.02 6.56 -4.51
N THR A 10 5.31 5.33 -4.09
CA THR A 10 5.95 4.31 -4.92
C THR A 10 4.90 3.32 -5.41
N LEU A 11 4.80 3.14 -6.72
CA LEU A 11 3.86 2.19 -7.31
C LEU A 11 4.56 0.83 -7.49
N ALA A 12 3.94 -0.23 -6.96
CA ALA A 12 4.40 -1.60 -7.19
C ALA A 12 4.17 -2.08 -8.65
N ARG A 13 3.54 -1.26 -9.48
CA ARG A 13 3.10 -1.64 -10.84
C ARG A 13 3.16 -0.48 -11.82
N SER A 14 3.32 -0.84 -13.09
CA SER A 14 2.87 -0.04 -14.23
C SER A 14 1.55 -0.65 -14.75
N GLY A 15 0.39 -0.11 -14.38
CA GLY A 15 -0.87 -0.39 -15.08
C GLY A 15 -1.82 -1.47 -14.53
N VAL A 16 -3.12 -1.20 -14.67
CA VAL A 16 -4.25 -2.15 -14.48
C VAL A 16 -4.34 -3.05 -15.72
N THR A 17 -3.61 -4.16 -15.79
CA THR A 17 -3.93 -5.25 -16.74
C THR A 17 -3.14 -6.54 -16.46
N GLY A 18 -3.83 -7.56 -15.94
CA GLY A 18 -3.88 -8.89 -16.57
C GLY A 18 -2.71 -9.90 -16.49
N ALA A 19 -1.48 -9.59 -16.07
CA ALA A 19 -0.40 -10.57 -16.19
C ALA A 19 0.42 -10.83 -14.90
N SER A 20 0.49 -12.13 -14.58
CA SER A 20 1.11 -12.86 -13.47
C SER A 20 2.56 -12.51 -13.07
N HIS A 21 2.77 -12.53 -11.76
CA HIS A 21 3.87 -13.16 -11.00
C HIS A 21 5.33 -12.67 -11.12
N THR A 22 5.70 -11.72 -11.99
CA THR A 22 7.09 -11.15 -12.00
C THR A 22 7.27 -9.87 -11.18
N LEU A 23 6.21 -9.39 -10.53
CA LEU A 23 6.05 -8.01 -10.06
C LEU A 23 6.75 -7.66 -8.73
N GLU A 24 7.06 -8.64 -7.88
CA GLU A 24 7.68 -8.38 -6.56
C GLU A 24 9.12 -7.87 -6.68
N ASN A 25 9.81 -8.21 -7.78
CA ASN A 25 11.20 -7.82 -8.00
C ASN A 25 11.35 -6.32 -8.38
N ASP A 26 10.35 -5.72 -9.02
CA ASP A 26 10.44 -4.35 -9.52
C ASP A 26 10.31 -3.31 -8.40
N ALA A 27 9.38 -3.52 -7.45
CA ALA A 27 9.14 -2.58 -6.36
C ALA A 27 10.37 -2.44 -5.43
N SER A 28 11.02 -3.55 -5.08
CA SER A 28 12.22 -3.56 -4.24
C SER A 28 13.38 -2.80 -4.90
N ALA A 29 13.60 -3.00 -6.21
CA ALA A 29 14.64 -2.30 -6.96
C ALA A 29 14.39 -0.77 -7.02
N ILE A 30 13.13 -0.38 -7.23
CA ILE A 30 12.73 1.04 -7.23
C ILE A 30 12.97 1.65 -5.85
N ILE A 31 12.50 1.01 -4.77
CA ILE A 31 12.68 1.50 -3.40
C ILE A 31 14.16 1.64 -3.07
N LYS A 32 14.97 0.62 -3.40
CA LYS A 32 16.42 0.66 -3.18
C LYS A 32 17.06 1.84 -3.90
N THR A 33 16.68 2.08 -5.16
CA THR A 33 17.18 3.21 -5.95
C THR A 33 16.75 4.55 -5.35
N LEU A 34 15.48 4.70 -4.94
CA LEU A 34 15.01 5.93 -4.30
C LEU A 34 15.83 6.26 -3.05
N LYS A 35 16.14 5.24 -2.24
CA LYS A 35 16.94 5.37 -1.02
C LYS A 35 18.40 5.75 -1.28
N THR A 36 18.95 5.55 -2.49
CA THR A 36 20.30 6.08 -2.82
C THR A 36 20.31 7.57 -3.12
N PHE A 37 19.16 8.17 -3.47
CA PHE A 37 19.06 9.58 -3.85
C PHE A 37 18.44 10.47 -2.78
N SER A 38 17.67 9.93 -1.84
CA SER A 38 17.04 10.73 -0.79
C SER A 38 16.69 9.91 0.45
N PRO A 39 16.74 10.50 1.65
CA PRO A 39 16.17 9.90 2.86
C PRO A 39 14.64 10.00 2.93
N THR A 40 13.97 10.66 1.96
CA THR A 40 12.50 10.79 1.97
C THR A 40 11.83 9.41 2.00
N PRO A 41 10.89 9.14 2.94
CA PRO A 41 10.24 7.84 3.07
C PRO A 41 9.55 7.39 1.78
N ALA A 42 9.70 6.12 1.42
CA ALA A 42 9.02 5.51 0.28
C ALA A 42 7.78 4.73 0.77
N LEU A 43 6.59 5.17 0.38
CA LEU A 43 5.33 4.48 0.70
C LEU A 43 4.86 3.69 -0.51
N LEU A 44 4.67 2.37 -0.33
CA LEU A 44 4.19 1.50 -1.39
C LEU A 44 2.67 1.62 -1.50
N GLY A 45 2.22 2.12 -2.65
CA GLY A 45 0.82 2.10 -3.03
C GLY A 45 0.54 1.01 -4.05
N PHE A 46 -0.73 0.59 -4.07
CA PHE A 46 -1.34 -0.35 -5.00
C PHE A 46 -1.47 -1.79 -4.51
N GLY A 47 -2.70 -2.33 -4.50
CA GLY A 47 -2.99 -3.74 -4.18
C GLY A 47 -2.92 -4.10 -2.69
N ILE A 48 -2.74 -3.15 -1.77
CA ILE A 48 -2.66 -3.42 -0.33
C ILE A 48 -4.07 -3.67 0.22
N SER A 49 -4.34 -4.89 0.68
CA SER A 49 -5.64 -5.30 1.24
C SER A 49 -5.55 -6.34 2.35
N LYS A 50 -4.36 -6.88 2.62
CA LYS A 50 -4.12 -7.92 3.62
C LYS A 50 -2.84 -7.62 4.40
N LYS A 51 -2.77 -8.10 5.65
CA LYS A 51 -1.57 -7.99 6.50
C LYS A 51 -0.30 -8.54 5.84
N GLU A 52 -0.43 -9.59 5.04
CA GLU A 52 0.68 -10.17 4.28
C GLU A 52 1.30 -9.19 3.28
N HIS A 53 0.49 -8.37 2.59
CA HIS A 53 1.01 -7.37 1.65
C HIS A 53 1.87 -6.32 2.39
N ILE A 54 1.51 -6.01 3.65
CA ILE A 54 2.28 -5.09 4.50
C ILE A 54 3.63 -5.73 4.90
N LYS A 55 3.62 -7.01 5.26
CA LYS A 55 4.85 -7.76 5.54
C LYS A 55 5.77 -7.81 4.31
N ASN A 56 5.22 -8.05 3.14
CA ASN A 56 5.98 -8.10 1.89
C ASN A 56 6.55 -6.72 1.55
N ALA A 57 5.75 -5.65 1.65
CA ALA A 57 6.22 -4.27 1.44
C ALA A 57 7.37 -3.90 2.40
N LYS A 58 7.26 -4.29 3.68
CA LYS A 58 8.35 -4.13 4.66
C LYS A 58 9.61 -4.91 4.24
N GLY A 59 9.45 -6.16 3.78
CA GLY A 59 10.55 -6.97 3.25
C GLY A 59 11.23 -6.36 2.01
N MET A 60 10.50 -5.62 1.19
CA MET A 60 11.02 -4.86 0.06
C MET A 60 11.71 -3.55 0.46
N GLY A 61 11.68 -3.19 1.75
CA GLY A 61 12.29 -1.98 2.29
C GLY A 61 11.41 -0.74 2.22
N ALA A 62 10.10 -0.87 1.96
CA ALA A 62 9.17 0.25 2.02
C ALA A 62 9.06 0.79 3.46
N ASP A 63 8.93 2.10 3.60
CA ASP A 63 8.77 2.77 4.90
C ASP A 63 7.30 2.79 5.37
N GLY A 64 6.38 2.41 4.48
CA GLY A 64 4.98 2.18 4.78
C GLY A 64 4.17 1.80 3.55
N VAL A 65 2.85 1.72 3.71
CA VAL A 65 1.92 1.30 2.67
C VAL A 65 0.72 2.23 2.58
N ILE A 66 0.11 2.31 1.39
CA ILE A 66 -1.13 3.07 1.17
C ILE A 66 -2.23 2.09 0.75
N CYS A 67 -3.33 2.08 1.52
CA CYS A 67 -4.51 1.25 1.27
C CYS A 67 -5.71 2.15 0.95
N GLY A 68 -6.25 2.02 -0.27
CA GLY A 68 -7.42 2.78 -0.73
C GLY A 68 -8.58 1.89 -1.10
N SER A 69 -8.45 1.11 -2.18
CA SER A 69 -9.55 0.34 -2.76
C SER A 69 -10.22 -0.64 -1.80
N ALA A 70 -9.46 -1.27 -0.89
CA ALA A 70 -10.05 -2.16 0.10
C ALA A 70 -10.90 -1.41 1.14
N LEU A 71 -10.49 -0.20 1.53
CA LEU A 71 -11.28 0.65 2.42
C LEU A 71 -12.55 1.16 1.71
N VAL A 72 -12.43 1.64 0.48
CA VAL A 72 -13.57 2.09 -0.33
C VAL A 72 -14.56 0.96 -0.57
N LYS A 73 -14.10 -0.27 -0.79
CA LYS A 73 -14.96 -1.44 -0.93
C LYS A 73 -15.78 -1.72 0.33
N ILE A 74 -15.20 -1.54 1.53
CA ILE A 74 -15.96 -1.65 2.78
C ILE A 74 -17.04 -0.58 2.85
N ILE A 75 -16.75 0.65 2.41
CA ILE A 75 -17.75 1.73 2.37
C ILE A 75 -18.88 1.38 1.40
N GLU A 76 -18.53 1.00 0.17
CA GLU A 76 -19.47 0.62 -0.89
C GLU A 76 -20.41 -0.52 -0.47
N GLU A 77 -19.90 -1.54 0.20
CA GLU A 77 -20.70 -2.68 0.67
C GLU A 77 -21.63 -2.37 1.84
N ASN A 78 -21.51 -1.20 2.48
CA ASN A 78 -22.21 -0.87 3.73
C ASN A 78 -22.87 0.53 3.70
N LEU A 79 -23.16 1.08 2.51
CA LEU A 79 -23.74 2.42 2.34
C LEU A 79 -25.03 2.68 3.14
N ASN A 80 -25.82 1.63 3.40
CA ASN A 80 -27.11 1.73 4.12
C ASN A 80 -26.99 1.44 5.63
N ASN A 81 -25.79 1.14 6.14
CA ASN A 81 -25.58 0.80 7.56
C ASN A 81 -24.23 1.33 8.05
N GLU A 82 -24.23 2.59 8.49
CA GLU A 82 -23.05 3.30 8.97
C GLU A 82 -22.37 2.59 10.16
N ASN A 83 -23.15 2.09 11.13
CA ASN A 83 -22.58 1.39 12.28
C ASN A 83 -21.81 0.14 11.85
N ALA A 84 -22.38 -0.67 10.95
CA ALA A 84 -21.68 -1.85 10.41
C ALA A 84 -20.46 -1.46 9.58
N MET A 85 -20.53 -0.36 8.82
CA MET A 85 -19.41 0.17 8.06
C MET A 85 -18.24 0.55 8.97
N LEU A 86 -18.50 1.32 10.03
CA LEU A 86 -17.47 1.79 10.96
C LEU A 86 -16.81 0.61 11.71
N GLU A 87 -17.60 -0.37 12.16
CA GLU A 87 -17.07 -1.58 12.81
C GLU A 87 -16.18 -2.40 11.85
N LYS A 88 -16.59 -2.54 10.58
CA LYS A 88 -15.77 -3.23 9.57
C LYS A 88 -14.49 -2.46 9.24
N ILE A 89 -14.55 -1.14 9.11
CA ILE A 89 -13.36 -0.30 8.89
C ILE A 89 -12.38 -0.44 10.07
N LYS A 90 -12.90 -0.38 11.31
CA LYS A 90 -12.09 -0.55 12.52
C LYS A 90 -11.44 -1.93 12.58
N GLY A 91 -12.20 -2.99 12.29
CA GLY A 91 -11.68 -4.36 12.22
C GLY A 91 -10.62 -4.54 11.13
N PHE A 92 -10.85 -3.95 9.97
CA PHE A 92 -9.91 -3.97 8.85
C PHE A 92 -8.59 -3.27 9.20
N ILE A 93 -8.65 -2.05 9.73
CA ILE A 93 -7.46 -1.30 10.17
C ILE A 93 -6.74 -2.04 11.30
N GLY A 94 -7.49 -2.56 12.30
CA GLY A 94 -6.92 -3.34 13.39
C GLY A 94 -6.18 -4.59 12.90
N GLY A 95 -6.69 -5.25 11.86
CA GLY A 95 -6.03 -6.38 11.21
C GLY A 95 -4.76 -6.01 10.41
N MET A 96 -4.55 -4.72 10.13
CA MET A 96 -3.39 -4.21 9.39
C MET A 96 -2.24 -3.72 10.29
N ILE A 97 -2.50 -3.49 11.58
CA ILE A 97 -1.50 -3.01 12.54
C ILE A 97 -0.63 -4.20 13.02
N PHE A 98 0.64 -3.91 13.31
CA PHE A 98 1.59 -4.85 13.93
C PHE A 98 1.58 -4.72 15.44
#